data_AF-A0A0W0YM95-F1
#
_entry.id   AF-A0A0W0YM95-F1
#
_cell.length_a   1.000
_cell.length_b   1.000
_cell.length_c   1.000
_cell.angle_alpha   90.00
_cell.angle_beta   90.00
_cell.angle_gamma   90.00
#
_symmetry.space_group_name_H-M   'P 1'
#
loop_
_entity.id
_entity.type
_entity.pdbx_description
1 polymer ?
#
loop_
_entity_poly.entity_id
_entity_poly.type
_entity_poly.pdbx_seq_one_letter_code
_entity_poly.pdbx_strand_id
1 'polypeptide(L)'
;MQVRRIMLVLDLDENLISTEAYPDAPNHLRNSAELTLSPEGSEGCVRGANCTEGLVVYRIRALSHDSWKEVFERIVEINEEYYERTGDMQRLISCMILTNARYERHLMMRILGQMYGEDLIKKLFPSQGMNLDFFNINRQRFLNCSDKGMLLNYIWTNLKYGFGIANKQDVMLVDDNIYNITQATGQGFQGLLNPTAPANGDLVFFKSYSEFLPSLFEKIMNFIEEARVQALPANDAMVL
;
A
#
# COMPACT_ATOMS: atom_id res chain seq x y z
N MET A 1 -11.67 -25.43 7.16
CA MET A 1 -11.79 -24.47 6.03
C MET A 1 -10.47 -23.70 5.97
N GLN A 2 -9.85 -23.51 4.81
CA GLN A 2 -8.60 -22.74 4.72
C GLN A 2 -8.94 -21.25 4.88
N VAL A 3 -8.30 -20.56 5.83
CA VAL A 3 -8.52 -19.12 6.08
C VAL A 3 -8.06 -18.32 4.85
N ARG A 4 -8.93 -17.43 4.35
CA ARG A 4 -8.61 -16.52 3.25
C ARG A 4 -7.72 -15.38 3.77
N ARG A 5 -6.41 -15.53 3.60
CA ARG A 5 -5.44 -14.48 3.89
C ARG A 5 -5.21 -13.62 2.67
N ILE A 6 -5.18 -12.31 2.86
CA ILE A 6 -5.04 -11.34 1.77
C ILE A 6 -3.81 -10.45 1.95
N MET A 7 -3.39 -9.80 0.86
CA MET A 7 -2.34 -8.79 0.86
C MET A 7 -2.72 -7.55 0.07
N LEU A 8 -2.51 -6.39 0.68
CA LEU A 8 -2.55 -5.10 0.02
C LEU A 8 -1.14 -4.69 -0.39
N VAL A 9 -0.92 -4.50 -1.68
CA VAL A 9 0.35 -4.10 -2.27
C VAL A 9 0.23 -2.65 -2.72
N LEU A 10 1.05 -1.79 -2.15
CA LEU A 10 0.93 -0.35 -2.29
C LEU A 10 2.11 0.18 -3.06
N ASP A 11 1.83 0.90 -4.16
CA ASP A 11 2.80 1.87 -4.62
C ASP A 11 3.04 2.93 -3.55
N LEU A 12 4.30 3.33 -3.38
CA LEU A 12 4.67 4.36 -2.42
C LEU A 12 4.58 5.75 -3.06
N ASP A 13 5.31 5.92 -4.16
CA ASP A 13 5.41 7.19 -4.86
C ASP A 13 4.09 7.50 -5.54
N GLU A 14 3.65 8.74 -5.39
CA GLU A 14 2.45 9.28 -6.00
C GLU A 14 1.16 8.54 -5.62
N ASN A 15 1.19 7.59 -4.68
CA ASN A 15 0.01 6.87 -4.20
C ASN A 15 -0.14 6.92 -2.68
N LEU A 16 0.98 6.86 -1.94
CA LEU A 16 1.03 7.12 -0.49
C LEU A 16 1.70 8.47 -0.19
N ILE A 17 2.79 8.79 -0.90
CA ILE A 17 3.58 10.00 -0.66
C ILE A 17 3.96 10.71 -1.95
N SER A 18 4.17 12.02 -1.86
CA SER A 18 4.85 12.83 -2.86
C SER A 18 6.15 13.34 -2.27
N THR A 19 7.24 13.23 -3.02
CA THR A 19 8.56 13.76 -2.61
C THR A 19 8.94 14.98 -3.42
N GLU A 20 9.51 15.97 -2.74
CA GLU A 20 9.98 17.21 -3.33
C GLU A 20 11.47 17.37 -3.00
N ALA A 21 12.32 17.37 -4.03
CA ALA A 21 13.76 17.46 -3.86
C ALA A 21 14.23 18.88 -3.48
N TYR A 22 13.46 19.91 -3.85
CA TYR A 22 13.71 21.34 -3.60
C TYR A 22 12.38 22.11 -3.56
N PRO A 23 12.33 23.36 -3.06
CA PRO A 23 11.08 24.09 -2.79
C PRO A 23 10.09 24.21 -3.97
N ASP A 24 10.60 24.28 -5.20
CA ASP A 24 9.80 24.40 -6.42
C ASP A 24 9.93 23.14 -7.30
N ALA A 25 10.23 21.99 -6.70
CA ALA A 25 10.35 20.75 -7.44
C ALA A 25 9.00 20.43 -8.11
N PRO A 26 8.98 20.19 -9.44
CA PRO A 26 7.75 19.79 -10.11
C PRO A 26 7.31 18.45 -9.53
N ASN A 27 6.06 18.40 -9.12
CA ASN A 27 5.36 17.19 -8.76
C ASN A 27 4.77 16.57 -10.02
N HIS A 28 4.85 15.25 -10.15
CA HIS A 28 4.28 14.51 -11.29
C HIS A 28 2.81 14.13 -11.04
N LEU A 29 2.14 14.84 -10.14
CA LEU A 29 0.73 14.62 -9.81
C LEU A 29 -0.18 15.38 -10.76
N ARG A 30 -1.40 14.89 -10.97
CA ARG A 30 -2.50 15.66 -11.56
C ARG A 30 -2.93 16.74 -10.58
N ASN A 31 -3.34 17.91 -11.09
CA ASN A 31 -3.82 19.03 -10.26
C ASN A 31 -4.84 18.63 -9.18
N SER A 32 -5.76 17.72 -9.49
CA SER A 32 -6.77 17.26 -8.52
C SER A 32 -6.23 16.30 -7.45
N ALA A 33 -5.11 15.61 -7.71
CA ALA A 33 -4.41 14.79 -6.71
C ALA A 33 -3.57 15.64 -5.76
N GLU A 34 -3.01 16.76 -6.23
CA GLU A 34 -2.30 17.72 -5.39
C GLU A 34 -3.15 18.28 -4.24
N LEU A 35 -4.46 18.42 -4.48
CA LEU A 35 -5.42 18.88 -3.47
C LEU A 35 -5.52 17.93 -2.27
N THR A 36 -5.06 16.69 -2.40
CA THR A 36 -5.08 15.69 -1.33
C THR A 36 -3.76 15.57 -0.57
N LEU A 37 -2.76 16.35 -0.96
CA LEU A 37 -1.50 16.40 -0.22
C LEU A 37 -1.72 17.06 1.13
N SER A 38 -1.29 16.38 2.20
CA SER A 38 -1.30 16.92 3.56
C SER A 38 -0.68 18.31 3.60
N PRO A 39 -1.30 19.32 4.22
CA PRO A 39 -0.77 20.68 4.24
C PRO A 39 0.58 20.75 4.95
N GLU A 40 1.39 21.76 4.62
CA GLU A 40 2.66 21.97 5.32
C GLU A 40 2.45 22.19 6.82
N GLY A 41 3.29 21.56 7.65
CA GLY A 41 3.20 21.63 9.10
C GLY A 41 2.18 20.67 9.74
N SER A 42 1.45 19.87 8.95
CA SER A 42 0.60 18.79 9.46
C SER A 42 1.38 17.49 9.71
N GLU A 43 0.75 16.54 10.41
CA GLU A 43 1.30 15.20 10.68
C GLU A 43 1.72 14.47 9.39
N GLY A 44 0.96 14.63 8.30
CA GLY A 44 1.29 14.04 6.99
C GLY A 44 2.42 14.73 6.22
N CYS A 45 3.21 15.62 6.83
CA CYS A 45 4.30 16.35 6.17
C CYS A 45 5.62 16.23 6.94
N VAL A 46 6.66 15.71 6.28
CA VAL A 46 8.02 15.59 6.84
C VAL A 46 9.00 16.43 6.02
N ARG A 47 9.84 17.24 6.68
CA ARG A 47 10.83 18.11 6.03
C ARG A 47 12.26 17.63 6.27
N GLY A 48 13.15 17.87 5.29
CA GLY A 48 14.58 17.55 5.41
C GLY A 48 14.83 16.07 5.67
N ALA A 49 13.96 15.19 5.16
CA ALA A 49 14.03 13.76 5.39
C ALA A 49 15.16 13.15 4.56
N ASN A 50 15.84 12.18 5.14
CA ASN A 50 16.78 11.35 4.40
C ASN A 50 16.06 10.08 3.96
N CYS A 51 15.93 9.85 2.65
CA CYS A 51 15.22 8.69 2.09
C CYS A 51 16.16 7.58 1.59
N THR A 52 17.43 7.92 1.35
CA THR A 52 18.53 7.00 0.98
C THR A 52 19.85 7.67 1.34
N GLU A 53 20.87 6.88 1.70
CA GLU A 53 22.19 7.39 2.08
C GLU A 53 22.69 8.50 1.14
N GLY A 54 22.89 9.69 1.72
CA GLY A 54 23.43 10.86 1.04
C GLY A 54 22.42 11.75 0.28
N LEU A 55 21.13 11.39 0.23
CA LEU A 55 20.10 12.22 -0.42
C LEU A 55 19.05 12.68 0.60
N VAL A 56 19.14 13.97 0.95
CA VAL A 56 18.12 14.65 1.75
C VAL A 56 17.09 15.27 0.80
N VAL A 57 15.83 14.86 0.95
CA VAL A 57 14.71 15.48 0.24
C VAL A 57 14.23 16.70 1.02
N TYR A 58 13.83 17.75 0.31
CA TYR A 58 13.34 18.98 0.92
C TYR A 58 12.07 18.73 1.73
N ARG A 59 11.10 18.03 1.14
CA ARG A 59 9.80 17.73 1.76
C ARG A 59 9.22 16.41 1.25
N ILE A 60 8.48 15.72 2.11
CA ILE A 60 7.65 14.57 1.79
C ILE A 60 6.26 14.84 2.35
N ARG A 61 5.23 14.66 1.52
CA ARG A 61 3.82 14.85 1.90
C ARG A 61 3.03 13.60 1.62
N ALA A 62 2.19 13.19 2.56
CA ALA A 62 1.22 12.11 2.35
C ALA A 62 0.12 12.57 1.37
N LEU A 63 -0.30 11.68 0.47
CA LEU A 63 -1.52 11.84 -0.31
C LEU A 63 -2.68 11.21 0.44
N SER A 64 -3.84 11.86 0.48
CA SER A 64 -5.07 11.33 1.12
C SER A 64 -4.82 10.75 2.51
N HIS A 65 -4.04 11.48 3.32
CA HIS A 65 -3.49 11.00 4.59
C HIS A 65 -4.53 10.34 5.50
N ASP A 66 -5.65 11.00 5.76
CA ASP A 66 -6.65 10.53 6.71
C ASP A 66 -7.32 9.24 6.23
N SER A 67 -7.62 9.14 4.92
CA SER A 67 -8.21 7.94 4.33
C SER A 67 -7.26 6.74 4.34
N TRP A 68 -5.96 6.96 4.09
CA TRP A 68 -4.97 5.89 4.24
C TRP A 68 -4.77 5.49 5.70
N LYS A 69 -4.78 6.46 6.62
CA LYS A 69 -4.70 6.19 8.06
C LYS A 69 -5.88 5.33 8.52
N GLU A 70 -7.09 5.63 8.07
CA GLU A 70 -8.29 4.85 8.36
C GLU A 70 -8.15 3.39 7.87
N VAL A 71 -7.70 3.18 6.62
CA VAL A 71 -7.43 1.83 6.09
C VAL A 71 -6.39 1.10 6.94
N PHE A 72 -5.31 1.78 7.31
CA PHE A 72 -4.20 1.24 8.09
C PHE A 72 -4.63 0.82 9.50
N GLU A 73 -5.35 1.69 10.19
CA GLU A 73 -5.92 1.41 11.51
C GLU A 73 -6.86 0.22 11.42
N ARG A 74 -7.72 0.19 10.41
CA ARG A 74 -8.67 -0.92 10.22
C ARG A 74 -7.99 -2.26 9.99
N ILE A 75 -6.92 -2.30 9.19
CA ILE A 75 -6.13 -3.52 8.98
C ILE A 75 -5.54 -4.03 10.29
N VAL A 76 -5.05 -3.14 11.15
CA VAL A 76 -4.52 -3.51 12.47
C VAL A 76 -5.63 -4.08 13.35
N GLU A 77 -6.77 -3.39 13.46
CA GLU A 77 -7.92 -3.86 14.25
C GLU A 77 -8.38 -5.26 13.83
N ILE A 78 -8.54 -5.50 12.53
CA ILE A 78 -8.96 -6.81 12.00
C ILE A 78 -7.95 -7.90 12.36
N ASN A 79 -6.65 -7.61 12.25
CA ASN A 79 -5.62 -8.57 12.58
C ASN A 79 -5.56 -8.87 14.09
N GLU A 80 -5.77 -7.85 14.93
CA GLU A 80 -5.85 -8.02 16.39
C GLU A 80 -7.06 -8.87 16.78
N GLU A 81 -8.25 -8.56 16.25
CA GLU A 81 -9.45 -9.38 16.51
C GLU A 81 -9.27 -10.82 16.02
N TYR A 82 -8.66 -11.01 14.84
CA TYR A 82 -8.38 -12.35 14.30
C TYR A 82 -7.47 -13.14 15.24
N TYR A 83 -6.39 -12.51 15.73
CA TYR A 83 -5.49 -13.14 16.70
C TYR A 83 -6.21 -13.48 18.01
N GLU A 84 -6.98 -12.54 18.57
CA GLU A 84 -7.72 -12.76 19.83
C GLU A 84 -8.72 -13.92 19.72
N ARG A 85 -9.41 -14.05 18.59
CA ARG A 85 -10.44 -15.09 18.39
C ARG A 85 -9.86 -16.46 18.04
N THR A 86 -8.69 -16.51 17.41
CA THR A 86 -8.17 -17.77 16.83
C THR A 86 -6.84 -18.23 17.43
N GLY A 87 -6.10 -17.35 18.10
CA GLY A 87 -4.72 -17.57 18.55
C GLY A 87 -3.70 -17.67 17.42
N ASP A 88 -4.10 -17.42 16.17
CA ASP A 88 -3.25 -17.57 15.00
C ASP A 88 -2.31 -16.36 14.85
N MET A 89 -1.00 -16.61 15.03
CA MET A 89 0.04 -15.59 14.98
C MET A 89 0.27 -15.00 13.57
N GLN A 90 -0.22 -15.66 12.52
CA GLN A 90 -0.09 -15.15 11.15
C GLN A 90 -1.22 -14.17 10.84
N ARG A 91 -0.85 -13.00 10.31
CA ARG A 91 -1.78 -11.89 10.01
C ARG A 91 -2.76 -12.25 8.89
N LEU A 92 -4.05 -11.99 9.12
CA LEU A 92 -5.11 -12.19 8.13
C LEU A 92 -4.92 -11.28 6.92
N ILE A 93 -4.51 -10.04 7.17
CA ILE A 93 -4.25 -9.01 6.16
C ILE A 93 -2.82 -8.53 6.31
N SER A 94 -2.04 -8.64 5.24
CA SER A 94 -0.66 -8.14 5.20
C SER A 94 -0.52 -6.97 4.23
N CYS A 95 0.42 -6.05 4.51
CA CYS A 95 0.75 -4.96 3.61
C CYS A 95 2.16 -5.16 3.03
N MET A 96 2.35 -4.74 1.79
CA MET A 96 3.65 -4.66 1.12
C MET A 96 3.76 -3.32 0.39
N ILE A 97 4.94 -2.70 0.44
CA ILE A 97 5.27 -1.51 -0.34
C ILE A 97 6.13 -1.91 -1.54
N LEU A 98 5.75 -1.44 -2.72
CA LEU A 98 6.54 -1.52 -3.95
C LEU A 98 6.83 -0.09 -4.44
N THR A 99 8.09 0.23 -4.71
CA THR A 99 8.47 1.55 -5.24
C THR A 99 9.54 1.42 -6.32
N ASN A 100 9.44 2.28 -7.34
CA ASN A 100 10.46 2.44 -8.37
C ASN A 100 11.56 3.45 -7.97
N ALA A 101 11.45 4.06 -6.80
CA ALA A 101 12.52 4.84 -6.19
C ALA A 101 13.56 3.93 -5.52
N ARG A 102 14.70 4.53 -5.14
CA ARG A 102 15.81 3.85 -4.46
C ARG A 102 15.71 3.89 -2.93
N TYR A 103 14.53 4.19 -2.39
CA TYR A 103 14.38 4.41 -0.96
C TYR A 103 14.80 3.21 -0.13
N GLU A 104 15.34 3.49 1.05
CA GLU A 104 15.70 2.47 2.02
C GLU A 104 14.54 2.18 2.96
N ARG A 105 14.24 0.89 3.15
CA ARG A 105 13.10 0.44 3.97
C ARG A 105 13.07 1.12 5.34
N HIS A 106 14.18 1.10 6.08
CA HIS A 106 14.20 1.59 7.45
C HIS A 106 13.98 3.11 7.54
N LEU A 107 14.52 3.88 6.59
CA LEU A 107 14.28 5.32 6.49
C LEU A 107 12.82 5.61 6.15
N MET A 108 12.25 4.87 5.19
CA MET A 108 10.84 5.05 4.84
C MET A 108 9.90 4.64 5.95
N MET A 109 10.16 3.55 6.68
CA MET A 109 9.33 3.17 7.83
C MET A 109 9.35 4.25 8.92
N ARG A 110 10.48 4.94 9.11
CA ARG A 110 10.58 6.07 10.04
C ARG A 110 9.80 7.29 9.55
N ILE A 111 9.83 7.59 8.25
CA ILE A 111 9.06 8.69 7.64
C ILE A 111 7.56 8.39 7.75
N LEU A 112 7.13 7.20 7.34
CA LEU A 112 5.73 6.77 7.46
C LEU A 112 5.30 6.74 8.92
N GLY A 113 6.18 6.36 9.85
CA GLY A 113 5.89 6.40 11.29
C GLY A 113 5.66 7.82 11.82
N GLN A 114 6.36 8.82 11.29
CA GLN A 114 6.08 10.24 11.61
C GLN A 114 4.74 10.70 11.04
N MET A 115 4.35 10.19 9.87
CA MET A 115 3.10 10.56 9.21
C MET A 115 1.88 9.91 9.86
N TYR A 116 1.88 8.58 9.94
CA TYR A 116 0.72 7.79 10.32
C TYR A 116 0.75 7.29 11.78
N GLY A 117 1.86 7.50 12.49
CA GLY A 117 2.09 7.01 13.85
C GLY A 117 3.01 5.80 13.89
N GLU A 118 4.01 5.83 14.77
CA GLU A 118 5.05 4.78 14.82
C GLU A 118 4.50 3.40 15.14
N ASP A 119 3.57 3.31 16.09
CA ASP A 119 3.02 2.03 16.52
C ASP A 119 2.15 1.40 15.44
N LEU A 120 1.40 2.22 14.70
CA LEU A 120 0.61 1.78 13.55
C LEU A 120 1.51 1.18 12.47
N ILE A 121 2.56 1.90 12.07
CA ILE A 121 3.51 1.43 11.05
C ILE A 121 4.28 0.19 11.52
N LYS A 122 4.67 0.09 12.80
CA LYS A 122 5.32 -1.11 13.34
C LYS A 122 4.41 -2.34 13.27
N LYS A 123 3.11 -2.20 13.52
CA LYS A 123 2.13 -3.30 13.40
C LYS A 123 1.87 -3.70 11.95
N LEU A 124 1.89 -2.75 11.01
CA LEU A 124 1.71 -3.01 9.58
C LEU A 124 2.97 -3.59 8.90
N PHE A 125 4.16 -3.16 9.30
CA PHE A 125 5.43 -3.51 8.66
C PHE A 125 6.47 -3.98 9.69
N PRO A 126 6.23 -5.11 10.39
CA PRO A 126 7.07 -5.55 11.49
C PRO A 126 8.49 -5.91 11.02
N SER A 127 9.49 -5.39 11.72
CA SER A 127 10.92 -5.52 11.38
C SER A 127 11.46 -6.96 11.36
N GLN A 128 10.69 -7.94 11.85
CA GLN A 128 11.10 -9.35 11.97
C GLN A 128 10.64 -10.24 10.79
N GLY A 129 10.04 -9.67 9.74
CA GLY A 129 9.61 -10.42 8.57
C GLY A 129 10.75 -10.80 7.60
N MET A 130 10.41 -11.60 6.58
CA MET A 130 11.32 -12.03 5.49
C MET A 130 11.82 -10.89 4.57
N ASN A 131 11.77 -9.63 5.01
CA ASN A 131 11.97 -8.44 4.20
C ASN A 131 11.14 -8.47 2.90
N LEU A 132 9.97 -9.10 2.89
CA LEU A 132 9.08 -9.14 1.72
C LEU A 132 8.05 -8.01 1.74
N ASP A 133 8.08 -7.15 2.75
CA ASP A 133 7.11 -6.08 2.95
C ASP A 133 7.55 -4.75 2.31
N PHE A 134 8.76 -4.69 1.73
CA PHE A 134 9.27 -3.52 1.02
C PHE A 134 10.21 -3.91 -0.12
N PHE A 135 9.88 -3.49 -1.35
CA PHE A 135 10.75 -3.61 -2.52
C PHE A 135 10.94 -2.26 -3.19
N ASN A 136 12.20 -1.84 -3.29
CA ASN A 136 12.63 -0.69 -4.07
C ASN A 136 13.19 -1.12 -5.44
N ILE A 137 13.52 -0.15 -6.30
CA ILE A 137 14.03 -0.44 -7.64
C ILE A 137 15.30 -1.28 -7.66
N ASN A 138 16.16 -1.17 -6.64
CA ASN A 138 17.39 -1.96 -6.57
C ASN A 138 17.07 -3.45 -6.40
N ARG A 139 16.08 -3.77 -5.55
CA ARG A 139 15.60 -5.15 -5.39
C ARG A 139 14.86 -5.64 -6.62
N GLN A 140 14.07 -4.80 -7.27
CA GLN A 140 13.38 -5.16 -8.51
C GLN A 140 14.37 -5.49 -9.64
N ARG A 141 15.41 -4.66 -9.82
CA ARG A 141 16.48 -4.86 -10.80
C ARG A 141 17.31 -6.10 -10.54
N PHE A 142 17.61 -6.41 -9.28
CA PHE A 142 18.29 -7.65 -8.92
C PHE A 142 17.51 -8.90 -9.38
N LEU A 143 16.18 -8.79 -9.44
CA LEU A 143 15.28 -9.84 -9.92
C LEU A 143 14.96 -9.74 -11.42
N ASN A 144 15.61 -8.83 -12.16
CA ASN A 144 15.35 -8.55 -13.59
C ASN A 144 13.87 -8.30 -13.92
N CYS A 145 13.11 -7.71 -12.98
CA CYS A 145 11.72 -7.33 -13.19
C CYS A 145 11.65 -5.82 -13.47
N SER A 146 11.08 -5.45 -14.62
CA SER A 146 10.91 -4.05 -15.03
C SER A 146 9.55 -3.45 -14.66
N ASP A 147 8.59 -4.31 -14.29
CA ASP A 147 7.25 -3.90 -13.88
C ASP A 147 6.78 -4.68 -12.65
N LYS A 148 5.86 -4.07 -11.90
CA LYS A 148 5.42 -4.59 -10.62
C LYS A 148 4.57 -5.85 -10.75
N GLY A 149 3.85 -6.04 -11.86
CA GLY A 149 3.07 -7.24 -12.12
C GLY A 149 3.95 -8.48 -12.30
N MET A 150 5.03 -8.35 -13.08
CA MET A 150 6.04 -9.39 -13.25
C MET A 150 6.80 -9.67 -11.95
N LEU A 151 7.14 -8.62 -11.18
CA LEU A 151 7.73 -8.79 -9.86
C LEU A 151 6.83 -9.62 -8.94
N LEU A 152 5.55 -9.27 -8.83
CA LEU A 152 4.57 -10.00 -8.01
C LEU A 152 4.48 -11.47 -8.41
N ASN A 153 4.46 -11.75 -9.72
CA ASN A 153 4.44 -13.12 -10.22
C ASN A 153 5.74 -13.87 -9.86
N TYR A 154 6.89 -13.22 -9.99
CA TYR A 154 8.19 -13.81 -9.66
C TYR A 154 8.28 -14.18 -8.17
N ILE A 155 7.82 -13.30 -7.27
CA ILE A 155 7.86 -13.55 -5.83
C ILE A 155 6.64 -14.32 -5.30
N TRP A 156 5.70 -14.74 -6.16
CA TRP A 156 4.42 -15.32 -5.76
C TRP A 156 4.56 -16.50 -4.79
N THR A 157 5.50 -17.42 -5.05
CA THR A 157 5.78 -18.56 -4.16
C THR A 157 6.13 -18.09 -2.76
N ASN A 158 6.94 -17.04 -2.63
CA ASN A 158 7.33 -16.48 -1.35
C ASN A 158 6.16 -15.77 -0.66
N LEU A 159 5.29 -15.10 -1.44
CA LEU A 159 4.07 -14.48 -0.90
C LEU A 159 3.10 -15.54 -0.37
N LYS A 160 2.85 -16.59 -1.16
CA LYS A 160 1.97 -17.71 -0.82
C LYS A 160 2.39 -18.40 0.46
N TYR A 161 3.64 -18.82 0.57
CA TYR A 161 4.11 -19.56 1.75
C TYR A 161 4.45 -18.64 2.93
N GLY A 162 4.98 -17.45 2.66
CA GLY A 162 5.35 -16.49 3.67
C GLY A 162 4.19 -15.87 4.44
N PHE A 163 3.11 -15.57 3.71
CA PHE A 163 1.93 -14.90 4.26
C PHE A 163 0.70 -15.81 4.26
N GLY A 164 0.85 -17.09 3.87
CA GLY A 164 -0.25 -18.06 3.88
C GLY A 164 -1.36 -17.76 2.86
N ILE A 165 -1.02 -17.01 1.81
CA ILE A 165 -1.98 -16.55 0.78
C ILE A 165 -2.26 -17.69 -0.20
N ALA A 166 -3.51 -18.10 -0.31
CA ALA A 166 -3.87 -19.26 -1.13
C ALA A 166 -3.87 -18.95 -2.64
N ASN A 167 -4.43 -17.80 -3.02
CA ASN A 167 -4.68 -17.45 -4.42
C ASN A 167 -4.11 -16.07 -4.78
N LYS A 168 -3.72 -15.89 -6.04
CA LYS A 168 -3.26 -14.59 -6.53
C LYS A 168 -4.33 -13.50 -6.42
N GLN A 169 -5.61 -13.87 -6.52
CA GLN A 169 -6.73 -12.94 -6.33
C GLN A 169 -6.92 -12.45 -4.90
N ASP A 170 -6.16 -13.00 -3.95
CA ASP A 170 -6.08 -12.49 -2.58
C ASP A 170 -4.96 -11.44 -2.42
N VAL A 171 -4.32 -11.02 -3.52
CA VAL A 171 -3.32 -9.94 -3.54
C VAL A 171 -3.83 -8.82 -4.43
N MET A 172 -3.94 -7.61 -3.89
CA MET A 172 -4.39 -6.41 -4.61
C MET A 172 -3.24 -5.41 -4.75
N LEU A 173 -2.87 -5.08 -5.98
CA LEU A 173 -1.95 -3.99 -6.28
C LEU A 173 -2.71 -2.66 -6.44
N VAL A 174 -2.35 -1.66 -5.64
CA VAL A 174 -2.79 -0.27 -5.79
C VAL A 174 -1.63 0.53 -6.36
N ASP A 175 -1.82 1.10 -7.55
CA ASP A 175 -0.76 1.76 -8.32
C ASP A 175 -1.36 2.87 -9.17
N ASP A 176 -0.59 3.92 -9.44
CA ASP A 176 -1.00 5.03 -10.30
C ASP A 176 -0.78 4.76 -11.79
N ASN A 177 0.06 3.76 -12.11
CA ASN A 177 0.38 3.40 -13.46
C ASN A 177 -0.50 2.24 -13.97
N ILE A 178 -1.36 2.54 -14.94
CA ILE A 178 -2.25 1.55 -15.59
C ILE A 178 -1.48 0.36 -16.19
N TYR A 179 -0.23 0.54 -16.62
CA TYR A 179 0.58 -0.56 -17.13
C TYR A 179 0.86 -1.59 -16.03
N ASN A 180 1.23 -1.14 -14.83
CA ASN A 180 1.46 -2.03 -13.68
C ASN A 180 0.18 -2.80 -13.31
N ILE A 181 -0.96 -2.11 -13.30
CA ILE A 181 -2.27 -2.71 -13.04
C ILE A 181 -2.64 -3.76 -14.11
N THR A 182 -2.42 -3.44 -15.38
CA THR A 182 -2.70 -4.36 -16.50
C THR A 182 -1.82 -5.61 -16.43
N GLN A 183 -0.54 -5.46 -16.11
CA GLN A 183 0.36 -6.60 -15.94
C GLN A 183 -0.03 -7.45 -14.73
N ALA A 184 -0.32 -6.84 -13.58
CA ALA A 184 -0.74 -7.58 -12.38
C ALA A 184 -2.03 -8.38 -12.62
N THR A 185 -3.04 -7.77 -13.24
CA THR A 185 -4.30 -8.45 -13.58
C THR A 185 -4.10 -9.56 -14.61
N GLY A 186 -3.25 -9.35 -15.63
CA GLY A 186 -2.86 -10.39 -16.58
C GLY A 186 -2.17 -11.61 -15.95
N GLN A 187 -1.51 -11.42 -14.80
CA GLN A 187 -0.88 -12.50 -14.02
C GLN A 187 -1.84 -13.17 -13.01
N GLY A 188 -3.10 -12.71 -12.92
CA GLY A 188 -4.14 -13.25 -12.04
C GLY A 188 -4.20 -12.63 -10.65
N PHE A 189 -3.57 -11.47 -10.43
CA PHE A 189 -3.72 -10.65 -9.22
C PHE A 189 -4.89 -9.68 -9.36
N GLN A 190 -5.36 -9.11 -8.25
CA GLN A 190 -6.25 -7.95 -8.31
C GLN A 190 -5.44 -6.67 -8.54
N GLY A 191 -6.03 -5.71 -9.24
CA GLY A 191 -5.42 -4.42 -9.53
C GLY A 191 -6.43 -3.29 -9.35
N LEU A 192 -6.01 -2.24 -8.66
CA LEU A 192 -6.79 -1.05 -8.40
C LEU A 192 -5.97 0.18 -8.81
N LEU A 193 -6.38 0.81 -9.90
CA LEU A 193 -5.70 2.01 -10.40
C LEU A 193 -6.06 3.22 -9.52
N ASN A 194 -5.05 3.92 -8.99
CA ASN A 194 -5.20 5.21 -8.34
C ASN A 194 -4.55 6.32 -9.19
N PRO A 195 -5.28 6.97 -10.11
CA PRO A 195 -4.71 7.78 -11.21
C PRO A 195 -4.23 9.17 -10.74
N THR A 196 -3.31 9.19 -9.80
CA THR A 196 -2.69 10.38 -9.22
C THR A 196 -1.72 11.06 -10.17
N ALA A 197 -1.06 10.31 -11.06
CA ALA A 197 -0.17 10.83 -12.09
C ALA A 197 -0.88 11.03 -13.45
N PRO A 198 -0.48 12.03 -14.26
CA PRO A 198 -0.91 12.14 -15.65
C PRO A 198 -0.56 10.86 -16.40
N ALA A 199 -1.54 10.25 -17.08
CA ALA A 199 -1.25 9.08 -17.89
C ALA A 199 -0.40 9.49 -19.10
N ASN A 200 0.66 8.74 -19.38
CA ASN A 200 1.37 8.81 -20.66
C ASN A 200 0.50 8.14 -21.74
N GLY A 201 -0.54 8.84 -22.20
CA GLY A 201 -1.52 8.35 -23.16
C GLY A 201 -2.95 8.59 -22.69
N ASP A 202 -3.80 9.05 -23.59
CA ASP A 202 -5.15 9.61 -23.40
C ASP A 202 -6.19 8.68 -22.73
N LEU A 203 -5.92 8.23 -21.50
CA LEU A 203 -6.97 7.73 -20.62
C LEU A 203 -7.63 8.94 -19.95
N VAL A 204 -8.64 9.46 -20.65
CA VAL A 204 -9.59 10.42 -20.11
C VAL A 204 -10.29 9.74 -18.93
N PHE A 205 -9.84 10.04 -17.72
CA PHE A 205 -10.66 9.82 -16.55
C PHE A 205 -11.81 10.83 -16.65
N PHE A 206 -13.01 10.33 -16.96
CA PHE A 206 -14.22 11.15 -17.12
C PHE A 206 -14.68 11.84 -15.81
N LYS A 207 -14.04 11.53 -14.67
CA LYS A 207 -14.31 12.09 -13.34
C LYS A 207 -13.06 12.74 -12.77
N SER A 208 -13.24 13.84 -12.04
CA SER A 208 -12.14 14.47 -11.28
C SER A 208 -11.56 13.47 -10.25
N TYR A 209 -10.27 13.57 -9.90
CA TYR A 209 -9.66 12.67 -8.90
C TYR A 209 -10.43 12.69 -7.57
N SER A 210 -10.93 13.85 -7.16
CA SER A 210 -11.80 14.03 -5.98
C SER A 210 -13.09 13.20 -6.02
N GLU A 211 -13.68 12.98 -7.20
CA GLU A 211 -14.88 12.13 -7.36
C GLU A 211 -14.53 10.64 -7.42
N PHE A 212 -13.29 10.30 -7.78
CA PHE A 212 -12.82 8.93 -7.85
C PHE A 212 -12.37 8.38 -6.48
N LEU A 213 -11.79 9.25 -5.65
CA LEU A 213 -11.22 8.91 -4.35
C LEU A 213 -12.15 8.13 -3.41
N PRO A 214 -13.41 8.52 -3.18
CA PRO A 214 -14.30 7.74 -2.31
C PRO A 214 -14.46 6.30 -2.79
N SER A 215 -14.57 6.08 -4.11
CA SER A 215 -14.70 4.75 -4.69
C SER A 215 -13.42 3.92 -4.58
N LEU A 216 -12.24 4.57 -4.59
CA LEU A 216 -10.96 3.89 -4.36
C LEU A 216 -10.92 3.28 -2.95
N PHE A 217 -11.14 4.12 -1.93
CA PHE A 217 -11.05 3.69 -0.53
C PHE A 217 -12.19 2.74 -0.15
N GLU A 218 -13.40 2.94 -0.69
CA GLU A 218 -14.51 1.99 -0.52
C GLU A 218 -14.13 0.58 -1.04
N LYS A 219 -13.48 0.48 -2.21
CA LYS A 219 -13.01 -0.81 -2.75
C LYS A 219 -11.94 -1.47 -1.87
N ILE A 220 -11.00 -0.68 -1.35
CA ILE A 220 -9.96 -1.18 -0.44
C ILE A 220 -10.60 -1.69 0.85
N MET A 221 -11.50 -0.90 1.44
CA MET A 221 -12.23 -1.26 2.66
C MET A 221 -13.06 -2.54 2.46
N ASN A 222 -13.81 -2.64 1.36
CA ASN A 222 -14.56 -3.85 1.04
C ASN A 222 -13.64 -5.07 0.91
N PHE A 223 -12.50 -4.93 0.24
CA PHE A 223 -11.53 -6.02 0.09
C PHE A 223 -11.00 -6.54 1.43
N ILE A 224 -10.70 -5.65 2.39
CA ILE A 224 -10.23 -6.06 3.72
C ILE A 224 -11.34 -6.60 4.61
N GLU A 225 -12.56 -6.04 4.52
CA GLU A 225 -13.73 -6.51 5.27
C GLU A 225 -14.21 -7.88 4.80
N GLU A 226 -14.15 -8.18 3.51
CA GLU A 226 -14.48 -9.51 3.01
C GLU A 226 -13.59 -10.60 3.62
N ALA A 227 -12.29 -10.34 3.76
CA ALA A 227 -11.36 -11.28 4.39
C ALA A 227 -11.71 -11.47 5.88
N ARG A 228 -12.01 -10.37 6.58
CA ARG A 228 -12.49 -10.39 7.96
C ARG A 228 -13.75 -11.25 8.11
N VAL A 229 -14.82 -10.95 7.36
CA VAL A 229 -16.12 -11.64 7.47
C VAL A 229 -16.01 -13.14 7.20
N GLN A 230 -15.18 -13.54 6.24
CA GLN A 230 -14.96 -14.95 5.93
C GLN A 230 -14.17 -15.70 7.02
N ALA A 231 -13.18 -15.04 7.63
CA ALA A 231 -12.37 -15.65 8.68
C ALA A 231 -13.07 -15.64 10.04
N LEU A 232 -13.88 -14.61 10.29
CA LEU A 232 -14.50 -14.29 11.57
C LEU A 232 -16.02 -14.06 11.38
N PRO A 233 -16.80 -15.09 10.98
CA PRO A 233 -18.23 -14.94 10.84
C PRO A 233 -18.83 -14.46 12.17
N ALA A 234 -19.90 -13.65 12.08
CA ALA A 234 -20.69 -13.27 13.24
C ALA A 234 -21.16 -14.55 13.95
N ASN A 235 -21.06 -14.58 15.28
CA ASN A 235 -21.56 -15.69 16.09
C ASN A 235 -23.09 -15.69 16.09
N ASP A 236 -23.72 -16.06 14.97
CA ASP A 236 -25.14 -16.39 14.93
C ASP A 236 -25.34 -17.85 15.35
N ALA A 237 -24.84 -18.23 16.53
CA ALA A 237 -25.11 -19.53 17.15
C ALA A 237 -24.69 -19.58 18.63
N MET A 238 -25.34 -18.80 19.50
CA MET A 238 -25.62 -19.23 20.88
C MET A 238 -26.99 -18.71 21.30
N VAL A 239 -28.03 -19.29 20.70
CA VAL A 239 -29.31 -19.45 21.38
C VAL A 239 -29.44 -20.95 21.60
N LEU A 240 -29.08 -21.37 22.82
CA LEU A 240 -29.42 -22.69 23.37
C LEU A 240 -30.93 -22.73 23.69
#